data_AF-A0A9X8BZW4-F1
#
_entry.id   AF-A0A9X8BZW4-F1
#
_cell.length_a   1.000
_cell.length_b   1.000
_cell.length_c   1.000
_cell.angle_alpha   90.00
_cell.angle_beta   90.00
_cell.angle_gamma   90.00
#
_symmetry.space_group_name_H-M   'P 1'
#
loop_
_entity.id
_entity.type
_entity.pdbx_description
1 polymer ?
#
loop_
_entity_poly.entity_id
_entity_poly.type
_entity_poly.pdbx_seq_one_letter_code
_entity_poly.pdbx_strand_id
1 'polypeptide(L)'
;MVRLLQEVSRGLVLANYDESEFKQQKLDYLNEVQKFIMEGSYTDVKHKGYLLNNWDKPTKEQYEELGISRSFYYKQRKALDEDLEKMLGTEVVELILKEEFKEVDLILDTLLADYSSERVVIKSVVNRIEKGEHNDKSRYTLEECLNEIALLKKYSNLDLEVLLMNCDMNKLNYLLRLLDAKESDVKSRIRLIETIKQAKEGTFQ
;
A
#
# COMPACT_ATOMS: atom_id res chain seq x y z
N MET A 1 -8.31 -22.49 4.57
CA MET A 1 -8.10 -22.37 6.04
C MET A 1 -7.24 -21.13 6.12
N VAL A 2 -7.63 -20.11 6.89
CA VAL A 2 -6.90 -18.83 6.90
C VAL A 2 -5.54 -19.05 7.53
N ARG A 3 -4.63 -19.55 6.69
CA ARG A 3 -3.35 -20.15 7.08
C ARG A 3 -2.55 -19.16 7.90
N LEU A 4 -2.52 -17.92 7.44
CA LEU A 4 -1.83 -16.84 8.12
C LEU A 4 -2.43 -16.53 9.51
N LEU A 5 -3.75 -16.58 9.67
CA LEU A 5 -4.37 -16.35 10.98
C LEU A 5 -4.02 -17.47 11.98
N GLN A 6 -3.84 -18.70 11.50
CA GLN A 6 -3.36 -19.80 12.33
C GLN A 6 -1.90 -19.67 12.69
N GLU A 7 -1.07 -19.26 11.73
CA GLU A 7 0.34 -18.98 11.94
C GLU A 7 0.51 -17.85 12.97
N VAL A 8 -0.28 -16.78 12.88
CA VAL A 8 -0.32 -15.70 13.89
C VAL A 8 -0.76 -16.23 15.25
N SER A 9 -1.84 -17.03 15.31
CA SER A 9 -2.30 -17.63 16.57
C SER A 9 -1.23 -18.51 17.22
N ARG A 10 -0.50 -19.29 16.41
CA ARG A 10 0.63 -20.10 16.86
C ARG A 10 1.81 -19.23 17.30
N GLY A 11 2.11 -18.17 16.56
CA GLY A 11 3.13 -17.18 16.89
C GLY A 11 2.87 -16.51 18.23
N LEU A 12 1.62 -16.12 18.51
CA LEU A 12 1.22 -15.54 19.80
C LEU A 12 1.45 -16.50 20.96
N VAL A 13 1.14 -17.79 20.76
CA VAL A 13 1.45 -18.82 21.77
C VAL A 13 2.95 -18.91 22.00
N LEU A 14 3.76 -19.01 20.93
CA LEU A 14 5.22 -19.11 21.04
C LEU A 14 5.84 -17.88 21.73
N ALA A 15 5.43 -16.68 21.33
CA ALA A 15 5.91 -15.42 21.91
C ALA A 15 5.57 -15.29 23.40
N ASN A 16 4.46 -15.87 23.86
CA ASN A 16 4.13 -15.87 25.29
C ASN A 16 5.10 -16.70 26.15
N TYR A 17 5.74 -17.72 25.57
CA TYR A 17 6.78 -18.51 26.23
C TYR A 17 8.20 -18.01 25.93
N ASP A 18 8.33 -16.92 25.16
CA ASP A 18 9.62 -16.29 24.93
C ASP A 18 10.10 -15.57 26.20
N GLU A 19 11.35 -15.82 26.56
CA GLU A 19 12.06 -15.21 27.69
C GLU A 19 13.06 -14.12 27.24
N SER A 20 13.15 -13.86 25.92
CA SER A 20 13.96 -12.77 25.38
C SER A 20 13.43 -11.39 25.78
N GLU A 21 14.32 -10.39 25.73
CA GLU A 21 13.94 -8.99 25.94
C GLU A 21 12.96 -8.46 24.87
N PHE A 22 12.90 -9.11 23.71
CA PHE A 22 12.03 -8.75 22.59
C PHE A 22 10.62 -9.35 22.69
N LYS A 23 10.31 -10.11 23.73
CA LYS A 23 8.99 -10.73 23.95
C LYS A 23 7.84 -9.76 23.70
N GLN A 24 7.88 -8.60 24.33
CA GLN A 24 6.78 -7.63 24.24
C GLN A 24 6.62 -7.12 22.80
N GLN A 25 7.75 -6.79 22.15
CA GLN A 25 7.75 -6.32 20.77
C GLN A 25 7.20 -7.37 19.80
N LYS A 26 7.54 -8.66 19.98
CA LYS A 26 6.95 -9.77 19.19
C LYS A 26 5.43 -9.85 19.38
N LEU A 27 4.96 -9.76 20.62
CA LEU A 27 3.53 -9.79 20.93
C LEU A 27 2.80 -8.61 20.28
N ASP A 28 3.39 -7.41 20.32
CA ASP A 28 2.80 -6.21 19.74
C ASP A 28 2.62 -6.36 18.21
N TYR A 29 3.66 -6.79 17.48
CA TYR A 29 3.55 -7.04 16.05
C TYR A 29 2.56 -8.14 15.70
N LEU A 30 2.55 -9.26 16.44
CA LEU A 30 1.60 -10.35 16.20
C LEU A 30 0.15 -9.89 16.42
N ASN A 31 -0.10 -9.07 17.43
CA ASN A 31 -1.41 -8.48 17.70
C ASN A 31 -1.82 -7.51 16.58
N GLU A 32 -0.88 -6.72 16.06
CA GLU A 32 -1.13 -5.80 14.96
C GLU A 32 -1.49 -6.53 13.66
N VAL A 33 -0.73 -7.57 13.31
CA VAL A 33 -1.04 -8.46 12.18
C VAL A 33 -2.40 -9.13 12.39
N GLN A 34 -2.68 -9.65 13.58
CA GLN A 34 -3.97 -10.26 13.88
C GLN A 34 -5.13 -9.27 13.67
N LYS A 35 -4.97 -8.04 14.18
CA LYS A 35 -5.97 -6.98 14.05
C LYS A 35 -6.24 -6.67 12.57
N PHE A 36 -5.19 -6.48 11.77
CA PHE A 36 -5.33 -6.24 10.33
C PHE A 36 -6.09 -7.39 9.63
N ILE A 37 -5.74 -8.65 9.92
CA ILE A 37 -6.42 -9.81 9.33
C ILE A 37 -7.92 -9.80 9.68
N MET A 38 -8.25 -9.51 10.93
CA MET A 38 -9.62 -9.54 11.46
C MET A 38 -10.48 -8.36 10.97
N GLU A 39 -9.89 -7.20 10.67
CA GLU A 39 -10.59 -6.07 10.06
C GLU A 39 -11.14 -6.41 8.66
N GLY A 40 -10.44 -7.28 7.92
CA GLY A 40 -10.89 -7.75 6.61
C GLY A 40 -10.98 -6.65 5.55
N SER A 41 -10.28 -5.52 5.74
CA SER A 41 -10.26 -4.38 4.81
C SER A 41 -9.60 -4.70 3.47
N TYR A 42 -8.73 -5.71 3.43
CA TYR A 42 -7.96 -6.15 2.26
C TYR A 42 -8.73 -7.00 1.24
N THR A 43 -10.00 -7.35 1.48
CA THR A 43 -10.75 -8.27 0.60
C THR A 43 -12.20 -7.87 0.43
N ASP A 44 -12.76 -8.13 -0.76
CA ASP A 44 -14.18 -7.94 -1.08
C ASP A 44 -14.99 -9.24 -0.95
N VAL A 45 -14.41 -10.30 -0.38
CA VAL A 45 -15.08 -11.59 -0.20
C VAL A 45 -16.39 -11.41 0.58
N LYS A 46 -17.50 -11.83 -0.04
CA LYS A 46 -18.82 -11.88 0.59
C LYS A 46 -18.75 -12.78 1.84
N HIS A 47 -19.33 -12.34 2.96
CA HIS A 47 -19.29 -13.02 4.26
C HIS A 47 -17.90 -13.05 4.96
N LYS A 48 -16.90 -12.26 4.52
CA LYS A 48 -15.56 -12.19 5.14
C LYS A 48 -15.59 -12.08 6.67
N GLY A 49 -16.42 -11.20 7.24
CA GLY A 49 -16.51 -11.03 8.68
C GLY A 49 -16.97 -12.28 9.42
N TYR A 50 -17.90 -13.04 8.84
CA TYR A 50 -18.30 -14.33 9.42
C TYR A 50 -17.17 -15.35 9.33
N LEU A 51 -16.52 -15.47 8.17
CA LEU A 51 -15.44 -16.43 7.94
C LEU A 51 -14.22 -16.18 8.84
N LEU A 52 -13.89 -14.90 9.08
CA LEU A 52 -12.82 -14.48 9.97
C LEU A 52 -13.17 -14.71 11.43
N ASN A 53 -14.37 -14.36 11.87
CA ASN A 53 -14.77 -14.51 13.28
C ASN A 53 -15.06 -15.96 13.70
N ASN A 54 -15.26 -16.87 12.74
CA ASN A 54 -15.60 -18.27 12.99
C ASN A 54 -14.55 -19.21 12.36
N TRP A 55 -13.32 -18.73 12.17
CA TRP A 55 -12.26 -19.46 11.47
C TRP A 55 -11.91 -20.80 12.12
N ASP A 56 -12.12 -20.90 13.43
CA ASP A 56 -11.86 -22.01 14.34
C ASP A 56 -13.00 -23.05 14.36
N LYS A 57 -14.21 -22.67 13.96
CA LYS A 57 -15.36 -23.58 13.89
C LYS A 57 -15.16 -24.70 12.85
N PRO A 58 -15.78 -25.87 13.03
CA PRO A 58 -15.82 -26.92 12.01
C PRO A 58 -16.40 -26.40 10.69
N THR A 59 -15.72 -26.72 9.58
CA THR A 59 -16.11 -26.23 8.24
C THR A 59 -17.55 -26.61 7.85
N LYS A 60 -18.02 -27.79 8.30
CA LYS A 60 -19.38 -28.25 8.04
C LYS A 60 -20.43 -27.29 8.61
N GLU A 61 -20.28 -26.94 9.88
CA GLU A 61 -21.18 -26.02 10.56
C GLU A 61 -21.15 -24.64 9.91
N GLN A 62 -19.97 -24.17 9.50
CA GLN A 62 -19.85 -22.84 8.90
C GLN A 62 -20.64 -22.67 7.59
N TYR A 63 -20.56 -23.62 6.65
CA TYR A 63 -21.31 -23.47 5.40
C TYR A 63 -22.81 -23.75 5.57
N GLU A 64 -23.19 -24.57 6.56
CA GLU A 64 -24.59 -24.81 6.94
C GLU A 64 -25.22 -23.56 7.57
N GLU A 65 -24.55 -22.90 8.52
CA GLU A 65 -24.97 -21.64 9.14
C GLU A 65 -25.11 -20.51 8.10
N LEU A 66 -24.20 -20.45 7.11
CA LEU A 66 -24.27 -19.48 6.03
C LEU A 66 -25.33 -19.80 4.96
N GLY A 67 -25.89 -21.01 4.97
CA GLY A 67 -26.84 -21.46 3.95
C GLY A 67 -26.23 -21.53 2.53
N ILE A 68 -24.92 -21.76 2.42
CA ILE A 68 -24.21 -21.81 1.13
C ILE A 68 -23.70 -23.21 0.80
N SER A 69 -23.44 -23.46 -0.48
CA SER A 69 -22.83 -24.72 -0.89
C SER A 69 -21.39 -24.84 -0.37
N ARG A 70 -20.99 -26.05 -0.03
CA ARG A 70 -19.62 -26.38 0.39
C ARG A 70 -18.56 -25.90 -0.61
N SER A 71 -18.85 -26.02 -1.91
CA SER A 71 -17.96 -25.55 -2.98
C SER A 71 -17.79 -24.02 -2.97
N PHE A 72 -18.89 -23.28 -2.85
CA PHE A 72 -18.85 -21.82 -2.78
C PHE A 72 -18.12 -21.33 -1.53
N TYR A 73 -18.36 -21.96 -0.37
CA TYR A 73 -17.63 -21.69 0.86
C TYR A 73 -16.11 -21.85 0.69
N TYR A 74 -15.64 -22.96 0.12
CA TYR A 74 -14.21 -23.17 -0.11
C TYR A 74 -13.62 -22.13 -1.07
N LYS A 75 -14.39 -21.73 -2.10
CA LYS A 75 -13.97 -20.66 -3.02
C LYS A 75 -13.76 -19.34 -2.28
N GLN A 76 -14.68 -18.96 -1.41
CA GLN A 76 -14.56 -17.73 -0.62
C GLN A 76 -13.38 -17.77 0.34
N ARG A 77 -13.16 -18.90 1.03
CA ARG A 77 -11.99 -19.06 1.90
C ARG A 77 -10.69 -18.97 1.12
N LYS A 78 -10.60 -19.64 -0.02
CA LYS A 78 -9.42 -19.59 -0.87
C LYS A 78 -9.12 -18.16 -1.33
N ALA A 79 -10.13 -17.41 -1.73
CA ALA A 79 -9.97 -16.01 -2.12
C ALA A 79 -9.47 -15.14 -0.95
N LEU A 80 -10.02 -15.34 0.25
CA LEU A 80 -9.58 -14.62 1.45
C LEU A 80 -8.13 -14.95 1.82
N ASP A 81 -7.76 -16.23 1.73
CA ASP A 81 -6.38 -16.71 1.97
C ASP A 81 -5.42 -16.08 0.92
N GLU A 82 -5.78 -16.10 -0.36
CA GLU A 82 -4.99 -15.52 -1.45
C GLU A 82 -4.85 -13.99 -1.34
N ASP A 83 -5.89 -13.28 -0.95
CA ASP A 83 -5.83 -11.82 -0.77
C ASP A 83 -4.97 -11.44 0.43
N LEU A 84 -5.03 -12.20 1.51
CA LEU A 84 -4.13 -12.03 2.66
C LEU A 84 -2.66 -12.27 2.28
N GLU A 85 -2.37 -13.38 1.60
CA GLU A 85 -1.01 -13.72 1.18
C GLU A 85 -0.42 -12.66 0.25
N LYS A 86 -1.23 -12.06 -0.63
CA LYS A 86 -0.79 -10.94 -1.48
C LYS A 86 -0.43 -9.68 -0.68
N MET A 87 -1.16 -9.40 0.39
CA MET A 87 -1.00 -8.17 1.15
C MET A 87 0.11 -8.30 2.19
N LEU A 88 0.02 -9.31 3.07
CA LEU A 88 0.96 -9.50 4.18
C LEU A 88 2.22 -10.30 3.81
N GLY A 89 2.16 -11.06 2.72
CA GLY A 89 3.15 -12.10 2.45
C GLY A 89 2.97 -13.32 3.35
N THR A 90 3.62 -14.43 2.98
CA THR A 90 3.55 -15.70 3.74
C THR A 90 4.54 -15.76 4.88
N GLU A 91 5.49 -14.83 4.95
CA GLU A 91 6.67 -14.93 5.85
C GLU A 91 6.61 -13.97 7.04
N VAL A 92 5.64 -13.05 7.10
CA VAL A 92 5.57 -12.00 8.13
C VAL A 92 5.63 -12.55 9.56
N VAL A 93 4.95 -13.67 9.82
CA VAL A 93 4.98 -14.33 11.15
C VAL A 93 6.37 -14.88 11.46
N GLU A 94 7.05 -15.44 10.46
CA GLU A 94 8.43 -15.93 10.65
C GLU A 94 9.40 -14.79 10.91
N LEU A 95 9.27 -13.67 10.21
CA LEU A 95 10.10 -12.48 10.40
C LEU A 95 9.95 -11.93 11.83
N ILE A 96 8.72 -11.86 12.36
CA ILE A 96 8.48 -11.46 13.75
C ILE A 96 9.16 -12.41 14.73
N LEU A 97 9.02 -13.72 14.53
CA LEU A 97 9.62 -14.72 15.43
C LEU A 97 11.16 -14.73 15.37
N LYS A 98 11.73 -14.41 14.20
CA LYS A 98 13.18 -14.28 13.95
C LYS A 98 13.77 -12.93 14.36
N GLU A 99 12.95 -12.00 14.88
CA GLU A 99 13.38 -10.66 15.32
C GLU A 99 13.86 -9.74 14.18
N GLU A 100 13.41 -9.99 12.95
CA GLU A 100 13.69 -9.14 11.78
C GLU A 100 12.78 -7.91 11.75
N PHE A 101 12.72 -7.16 12.86
CA PHE A 101 11.70 -6.14 13.09
C PHE A 101 11.72 -5.00 12.08
N LYS A 102 12.87 -4.67 11.50
CA LYS A 102 12.96 -3.64 10.45
C LYS A 102 12.18 -4.02 9.20
N GLU A 103 12.19 -5.30 8.83
CA GLU A 103 11.43 -5.79 7.70
C GLU A 103 9.93 -5.85 8.02
N VAL A 104 9.60 -6.25 9.26
CA VAL A 104 8.21 -6.24 9.76
C VAL A 104 7.62 -4.83 9.76
N ASP A 105 8.36 -3.85 10.27
CA ASP A 105 7.97 -2.43 10.25
C ASP A 105 7.69 -1.98 8.82
N LEU A 106 8.59 -2.28 7.88
CA LEU A 106 8.40 -1.91 6.47
C LEU A 106 7.14 -2.55 5.87
N ILE A 107 6.87 -3.82 6.18
CA ILE A 107 5.66 -4.52 5.74
C ILE A 107 4.41 -3.84 6.30
N LEU A 108 4.37 -3.61 7.62
CA LEU A 108 3.21 -3.03 8.29
C LEU A 108 2.98 -1.57 7.87
N ASP A 109 4.03 -0.76 7.77
CA ASP A 109 3.95 0.60 7.25
C ASP A 109 3.39 0.60 5.82
N THR A 110 3.81 -0.35 4.99
CA THR A 110 3.32 -0.48 3.60
C THR A 110 1.86 -0.93 3.53
N LEU A 111 1.41 -1.73 4.48
CA LEU A 111 0.04 -2.24 4.55
C LEU A 111 -0.96 -1.23 5.11
N LEU A 112 -0.54 -0.47 6.13
CA LEU A 112 -1.35 0.52 6.81
C LEU A 112 -1.37 1.85 6.07
N ALA A 113 -0.31 2.15 5.33
CA ALA A 113 -0.36 3.23 4.36
C ALA A 113 -1.23 2.80 3.17
N ASP A 114 -2.26 3.60 2.89
CA ASP A 114 -3.04 3.47 1.66
C ASP A 114 -2.14 3.88 0.47
N TYR A 115 -1.26 2.97 0.04
CA TYR A 115 -0.38 3.18 -1.10
C TYR A 115 -1.10 2.78 -2.38
N SER A 116 -2.03 3.64 -2.81
CA SER A 116 -2.58 3.58 -4.17
C SER A 116 -1.66 4.32 -5.15
N SER A 117 -1.72 3.95 -6.44
CA SER A 117 -0.99 4.65 -7.51
C SER A 117 -1.29 6.15 -7.51
N GLU A 118 -2.54 6.55 -7.24
CA GLU A 118 -2.97 7.95 -7.17
C GLU A 118 -2.44 8.70 -5.95
N ARG A 119 -2.13 7.99 -4.85
CA ARG A 119 -1.56 8.58 -3.63
C ARG A 119 -0.04 8.67 -3.70
N VAL A 120 0.63 7.70 -4.32
CA VAL A 120 2.09 7.71 -4.44
C VAL A 120 2.55 8.62 -5.58
N VAL A 121 1.86 8.60 -6.72
CA VAL A 121 2.27 9.24 -7.96
C VAL A 121 1.32 10.38 -8.31
N ILE A 122 1.84 11.48 -8.85
CA ILE A 122 1.02 12.61 -9.31
C ILE A 122 -0.03 12.11 -10.32
N LYS A 123 -1.31 12.38 -10.05
CA LYS A 123 -2.46 11.89 -10.85
C LYS A 123 -2.35 12.14 -12.36
N SER A 124 -1.74 13.25 -12.77
CA SER A 124 -1.55 13.54 -14.20
C SER A 124 -0.58 12.57 -14.91
N VAL A 125 0.38 12.00 -14.18
CA VAL A 125 1.30 10.97 -14.68
C VAL A 125 0.57 9.63 -14.77
N VAL A 126 -0.15 9.24 -13.71
CA VAL A 126 -0.99 8.02 -13.69
C VAL A 126 -1.96 8.01 -14.87
N ASN A 127 -2.74 9.09 -15.04
CA ASN A 127 -3.69 9.23 -16.15
C ASN A 127 -3.04 9.15 -17.53
N ARG A 128 -1.76 9.52 -17.68
CA ARG A 128 -1.04 9.42 -18.97
C ARG A 128 -0.57 8.00 -19.23
N ILE A 129 -0.09 7.31 -18.20
CA ILE A 129 0.29 5.91 -18.28
C ILE A 129 -0.95 5.09 -18.64
N GLU A 130 -2.03 5.21 -17.88
CA GLU A 130 -3.27 4.43 -18.09
C GLU A 130 -3.93 4.64 -19.46
N LYS A 131 -3.75 5.80 -20.10
CA LYS A 131 -4.25 6.05 -21.46
C LYS A 131 -3.47 5.35 -22.57
N GLY A 132 -2.29 4.80 -22.26
CA GLY A 132 -1.50 4.02 -23.19
C GLY A 132 -2.13 2.67 -23.53
N GLU A 133 -1.62 2.01 -24.56
CA GLU A 133 -1.92 0.60 -24.80
C GLU A 133 -1.13 -0.26 -23.81
N HIS A 134 -1.84 -1.09 -23.04
CA HIS A 134 -1.25 -1.96 -22.03
C HIS A 134 -1.39 -3.42 -22.44
N ASN A 135 -0.34 -4.20 -22.17
CA ASN A 135 -0.43 -5.64 -22.19
C ASN A 135 -0.57 -6.15 -20.76
N ASP A 136 -1.79 -6.49 -20.36
CA ASP A 136 -2.13 -6.95 -19.00
C ASP A 136 -1.46 -8.28 -18.61
N LYS A 137 -0.81 -8.96 -19.57
CA LYS A 137 -0.10 -10.22 -19.34
C LYS A 137 1.40 -10.04 -19.15
N SER A 138 1.91 -8.82 -19.27
CA SER A 138 3.33 -8.52 -19.11
C SER A 138 3.73 -8.74 -17.65
N ARG A 139 4.91 -9.31 -17.43
CA ARG A 139 5.55 -9.38 -16.12
C ARG A 139 6.97 -8.86 -16.27
N TYR A 140 7.33 -7.93 -15.42
CA TYR A 140 8.65 -7.30 -15.39
C TYR A 140 9.20 -7.39 -13.97
N THR A 141 10.51 -7.56 -13.88
CA THR A 141 11.25 -7.46 -12.63
C THR A 141 11.53 -6.00 -12.29
N LEU A 142 11.85 -5.69 -11.03
CA LEU A 142 12.16 -4.30 -10.63
C LEU A 142 13.48 -3.83 -11.26
N GLU A 143 14.40 -4.76 -11.49
CA GLU A 143 15.68 -4.55 -12.16
C GLU A 143 15.50 -4.14 -13.63
N GLU A 144 14.46 -4.64 -14.31
CA GLU A 144 14.09 -4.21 -15.65
C GLU A 144 13.40 -2.83 -15.66
N CYS A 145 12.83 -2.42 -14.53
CA CYS A 145 12.02 -1.20 -14.41
C CYS A 145 12.77 -0.01 -13.80
N LEU A 146 14.11 0.00 -13.78
CA LEU A 146 14.88 1.04 -13.07
C LEU A 146 14.58 2.47 -13.55
N ASN A 147 14.41 2.64 -14.86
CA ASN A 147 14.09 3.95 -15.45
C ASN A 147 12.67 4.40 -15.07
N GLU A 148 11.73 3.47 -15.11
CA GLU A 148 10.33 3.70 -14.75
C GLU A 148 10.21 4.03 -13.25
N ILE A 149 10.94 3.31 -12.39
CA ILE A 149 11.04 3.60 -10.95
C ILE A 149 11.60 5.00 -10.73
N ALA A 150 12.67 5.39 -11.44
CA ALA A 150 13.23 6.73 -11.34
C ALA A 150 12.23 7.83 -11.77
N LEU A 151 11.44 7.56 -12.80
CA LEU A 151 10.35 8.44 -13.24
C LEU A 151 9.25 8.56 -12.17
N LEU A 152 8.79 7.44 -11.61
CA LEU A 152 7.77 7.44 -10.56
C LEU A 152 8.25 8.18 -9.30
N LYS A 153 9.52 8.01 -8.91
CA LYS A 153 10.14 8.73 -7.80
C LYS A 153 10.14 10.24 -8.03
N LYS A 154 10.57 10.69 -9.22
CA LYS A 154 10.64 12.11 -9.61
C LYS A 154 9.27 12.79 -9.65
N TYR A 155 8.21 12.06 -9.95
CA TYR A 155 6.84 12.57 -10.01
C TYR A 155 5.96 11.95 -8.92
N SER A 156 6.54 11.68 -7.76
CA SER A 156 5.81 11.20 -6.58
C SER A 156 5.20 12.37 -5.81
N ASN A 157 4.04 12.13 -5.19
CA ASN A 157 3.46 13.11 -4.26
C ASN A 157 4.35 13.27 -3.02
N LEU A 158 5.08 12.23 -2.62
CA LEU A 158 6.04 12.25 -1.51
C LEU A 158 7.16 13.27 -1.74
N ASP A 159 7.79 13.25 -2.93
CA ASP A 159 8.84 14.22 -3.28
C ASP A 159 8.26 15.64 -3.40
N LEU A 160 7.06 15.75 -3.98
CA LEU A 160 6.35 17.03 -4.08
C LEU A 160 6.06 17.64 -2.70
N GLU A 161 5.63 16.85 -1.72
CA GLU A 161 5.38 17.32 -0.35
C GLU A 161 6.65 17.87 0.29
N VAL A 162 7.80 17.20 0.13
CA VAL A 162 9.09 17.68 0.63
C VAL A 162 9.50 18.99 -0.05
N LEU A 163 9.33 19.11 -1.37
CA LEU A 163 9.62 20.35 -2.09
C LEU A 163 8.70 21.49 -1.66
N LEU A 164 7.42 21.19 -1.42
CA LEU A 164 6.43 22.14 -0.93
C LEU A 164 6.75 22.64 0.48
N MET A 165 7.26 21.79 1.38
CA MET A 165 7.69 22.20 2.72
C MET A 165 8.80 23.26 2.70
N ASN A 166 9.64 23.24 1.65
CA ASN A 166 10.72 24.21 1.47
C ASN A 166 10.27 25.50 0.75
N CYS A 167 9.01 25.60 0.36
CA CYS A 167 8.46 26.75 -0.36
C CYS A 167 7.60 27.65 0.53
N ASP A 168 7.60 28.94 0.21
CA ASP A 168 6.66 29.90 0.79
C ASP A 168 5.31 29.79 0.07
N MET A 169 4.29 29.29 0.78
CA MET A 169 2.94 29.05 0.25
C MET A 169 2.27 30.31 -0.28
N ASN A 170 2.54 31.48 0.30
CA ASN A 170 1.96 32.74 -0.17
C ASN A 170 2.58 33.14 -1.52
N LYS A 171 3.89 32.94 -1.68
CA LYS A 171 4.59 33.18 -2.94
C LYS A 171 4.14 32.20 -4.02
N LEU A 172 3.99 30.91 -3.69
CA LEU A 172 3.46 29.91 -4.62
C LEU A 172 2.03 30.27 -5.08
N ASN A 173 1.15 30.63 -4.15
CA ASN A 173 -0.21 31.04 -4.49
C ASN A 173 -0.25 32.31 -5.37
N TYR A 174 0.63 33.27 -5.10
CA TYR A 174 0.80 34.44 -5.98
C TYR A 174 1.21 34.02 -7.40
N LEU A 175 2.19 33.13 -7.55
CA LEU A 175 2.63 32.65 -8.86
C LEU A 175 1.52 31.89 -9.61
N LEU A 176 0.70 31.10 -8.90
CA LEU A 176 -0.46 30.43 -9.50
C LEU A 176 -1.53 31.43 -9.97
N ARG A 177 -1.87 32.41 -9.14
CA ARG A 177 -2.77 33.52 -9.53
C ARG A 177 -2.23 34.31 -10.71
N LEU A 178 -0.92 34.53 -10.75
CA LEU A 178 -0.24 35.21 -11.85
C LEU A 178 -0.38 34.40 -13.15
N LEU A 179 -0.18 33.08 -13.12
CA LEU A 179 -0.39 32.19 -14.28
C LEU A 179 -1.85 32.20 -14.76
N ASP A 180 -2.80 32.18 -13.83
CA ASP A 180 -4.25 32.22 -14.09
C ASP A 180 -4.77 33.59 -14.57
N ALA A 181 -3.88 34.56 -14.79
CA ALA A 181 -4.23 35.94 -15.15
C ALA A 181 -5.14 36.65 -14.12
N LYS A 182 -5.09 36.22 -12.85
CA LYS A 182 -5.77 36.88 -11.72
C LYS A 182 -4.98 38.08 -11.19
N GLU A 183 -3.68 38.16 -11.51
CA GLU A 183 -2.85 39.36 -11.32
C GLU A 183 -2.79 40.20 -12.60
N SER A 184 -2.74 41.53 -12.44
CA SER A 184 -2.65 42.46 -13.57
C SER A 184 -1.26 42.55 -14.21
N ASP A 185 -0.23 41.91 -13.64
CA ASP A 185 1.15 41.98 -14.12
C ASP A 185 1.44 41.00 -15.27
N VAL A 186 1.15 41.45 -16.50
CA VAL A 186 1.36 40.66 -17.72
C VAL A 186 2.84 40.35 -17.97
N LYS A 187 3.76 41.28 -17.65
CA LYS A 187 5.19 41.11 -17.92
C LYS A 187 5.78 40.01 -17.05
N SER A 188 5.47 40.03 -15.75
CA SER A 188 5.91 38.98 -14.83
C SER A 188 5.30 37.62 -15.18
N ARG A 189 4.05 37.59 -15.64
CA ARG A 189 3.42 36.35 -16.15
C ARG A 189 4.16 35.76 -17.35
N ILE A 190 4.52 36.58 -18.34
CA ILE A 190 5.28 36.12 -19.52
C ILE A 190 6.64 35.57 -19.08
N ARG A 191 7.38 36.31 -18.25
CA ARG A 191 8.69 35.89 -17.74
C ARG A 191 8.61 34.58 -16.96
N LEU A 192 7.56 34.40 -16.15
CA LEU A 192 7.32 33.17 -15.41
C LEU A 192 7.11 31.97 -16.37
N ILE A 193 6.28 32.13 -17.40
CA ILE A 193 6.04 31.08 -18.40
C ILE A 193 7.34 30.74 -19.16
N GLU A 194 8.11 31.74 -19.56
CA GLU A 194 9.41 31.53 -20.23
C GLU A 194 10.38 30.76 -19.34
N THR A 195 10.48 31.13 -18.06
CA THR A 195 11.35 30.45 -17.08
C THR A 195 10.95 28.98 -16.91
N ILE A 196 9.65 28.70 -16.79
CA ILE A 196 9.13 27.32 -16.69
C ILE A 196 9.41 26.51 -17.96
N LYS A 197 9.34 27.15 -19.14
CA LYS A 197 9.64 26.49 -20.42
C LYS A 197 11.13 26.18 -20.58
N GLN A 198 12.02 27.12 -20.23
CA GLN A 198 13.47 26.93 -20.31
C GLN A 198 13.98 25.80 -19.41
N ALA A 199 13.36 25.59 -18.24
CA ALA A 199 13.68 24.47 -17.37
C ALA A 199 13.47 23.09 -18.04
N LYS A 200 12.63 22.99 -19.09
CA LYS A 200 12.42 21.76 -19.86
C LYS A 200 13.54 21.45 -20.86
N GLU A 201 14.35 22.44 -21.24
CA GLU A 201 15.44 22.27 -22.23
C GLU A 201 16.79 21.95 -21.55
N GLY A 202 16.87 22.02 -20.22
CA GLY A 202 18.12 21.94 -19.45
C GLY A 202 18.33 20.72 -18.55
N THR A 203 17.52 19.65 -18.60
CA THR A 203 17.75 18.44 -17.77
C THR A 203 17.47 17.14 -18.51
N PHE A 204 18.45 16.74 -19.33
CA PHE A 204 18.75 15.34 -19.66
C PHE A 204 20.28 15.18 -19.60
N GLN A 205 20.82 15.09 -18.38
CA GLN A 205 22.15 14.54 -18.10
C GLN A 205 22.06 13.77 -16.78
#